data_AF-A0A920JNP5-F1
#
_entry.id   AF-A0A920JNP5-F1
#
_cell.length_a   1.000
_cell.length_b   1.000
_cell.length_c   1.000
_cell.angle_alpha   90.00
_cell.angle_beta   90.00
_cell.angle_gamma   90.00
#
_symmetry.space_group_name_H-M   'P 1'
#
loop_
_entity.id
_entity.type
_entity.pdbx_description
1 polymer ?
#
loop_
_entity_poly.entity_id
_entity_poly.type
_entity_poly.pdbx_seq_one_letter_code
_entity_poly.pdbx_strand_id
1 'polypeptide(L)'
;MVIDSNHIETSLGVLFGNTSPFSKNDLVDVMVRPDDIIHDDDSTQSAKVVEKFFHGSDFLYKLELNDGQNVLCFTPSHHDHSIMR
;
A
#
# COMPACT_ATOMS: atom_id res chain seq x y z
N MET A 1 -2.43 1.87 13.85
CA MET A 1 -2.33 2.04 15.32
C MET A 1 -0.89 2.31 15.70
N VAL A 2 -0.63 3.28 16.57
CA VAL A 2 0.74 3.56 17.04
C VAL A 2 1.19 2.46 18.00
N ILE A 3 2.32 1.80 17.72
CA ILE A 3 2.83 0.72 18.58
C ILE A 3 3.99 1.19 19.48
N ASP A 4 4.79 2.14 19.03
CA ASP A 4 5.85 2.82 19.79
C ASP A 4 6.21 4.20 19.18
N SER A 5 7.31 4.81 19.64
CA SER A 5 7.79 6.13 19.22
C SER A 5 8.17 6.27 17.75
N ASN A 6 8.36 5.15 17.04
CA ASN A 6 8.82 5.12 15.66
C ASN A 6 8.04 4.17 14.75
N HIS A 7 6.96 3.53 15.23
CA HIS A 7 6.26 2.52 14.46
C HIS A 7 4.74 2.66 14.53
N ILE A 8 4.11 2.47 13.36
CA ILE A 8 2.67 2.44 13.19
C ILE A 8 2.29 1.13 12.50
N GLU A 9 1.45 0.35 13.14
CA GLU A 9 0.86 -0.85 12.54
C GLU A 9 -0.29 -0.46 11.60
N THR A 10 -0.23 -0.95 10.37
CA THR A 10 -1.24 -0.78 9.33
C THR A 10 -1.50 -2.13 8.65
N SER A 11 -2.52 -2.19 7.82
CA SER A 11 -2.87 -3.40 7.06
C SER A 11 -1.90 -3.72 5.92
N LEU A 12 -1.01 -2.76 5.58
CA LEU A 12 0.14 -2.96 4.69
C LEU A 12 1.38 -3.48 5.45
N GLY A 13 1.30 -3.56 6.77
CA GLY A 13 2.41 -3.89 7.66
C GLY A 13 2.79 -2.73 8.59
N VAL A 14 3.94 -2.89 9.24
CA VAL A 14 4.48 -1.90 10.17
C VAL A 14 5.27 -0.85 9.41
N LEU A 15 4.83 0.40 9.50
CA LEU A 15 5.52 1.54 8.94
C LEU A 15 6.45 2.16 9.98
N PHE A 16 7.67 2.50 9.56
CA PHE A 16 8.64 3.21 10.37
C PHE A 16 8.54 4.72 10.14
N GLY A 17 8.50 5.50 11.21
CA GLY A 17 8.47 6.96 11.17
C GLY A 17 8.19 7.55 12.55
N ASN A 18 8.57 8.82 12.75
CA ASN A 18 8.36 9.50 14.02
C ASN A 18 6.85 9.59 14.33
N THR A 19 6.43 8.99 15.45
CA THR A 19 5.02 8.96 15.86
C THR A 19 4.64 10.11 16.81
N SER A 20 5.58 10.98 17.21
CA SER A 20 5.26 12.17 17.99
C SER A 20 4.33 13.10 17.20
N PRO A 21 3.25 13.63 17.81
CA PRO A 21 2.95 13.65 19.24
C PRO A 21 2.01 12.54 19.74
N PHE A 22 1.77 11.50 18.94
CA PHE A 22 0.83 10.43 19.26
C PHE A 22 1.38 9.48 20.34
N SER A 23 0.48 8.94 21.14
CA SER A 23 0.78 7.96 22.18
C SER A 23 0.58 6.53 21.67
N LYS A 24 1.21 5.57 22.35
CA LYS A 24 0.99 4.15 22.08
C LYS A 24 -0.51 3.81 22.18
N ASN A 25 -0.98 3.03 21.22
CA ASN A 25 -2.38 2.63 20.99
C ASN A 25 -3.28 3.73 20.41
N ASP A 26 -2.77 4.91 20.08
CA ASP A 26 -3.56 5.89 19.35
C ASP A 26 -3.93 5.38 17.96
N LEU A 27 -5.18 5.64 17.57
CA LEU A 27 -5.66 5.45 16.20
C LEU A 27 -5.36 6.73 15.42
N VAL A 28 -4.62 6.56 14.33
CA VAL A 28 -4.18 7.65 13.45
C VAL A 28 -4.49 7.29 12.01
N ASP A 29 -4.84 8.28 11.22
CA ASP A 29 -4.98 8.12 9.78
C ASP A 29 -3.60 8.21 9.12
N VAL A 30 -3.23 7.15 8.40
CA VAL A 30 -1.97 7.11 7.64
C VAL A 30 -2.28 7.39 6.19
N MET A 31 -1.69 8.46 5.64
CA MET A 31 -1.76 8.77 4.22
C MET A 31 -0.51 8.25 3.52
N VAL A 32 -0.66 7.20 2.72
CA VAL A 32 0.39 6.66 1.86
C VAL A 32 0.17 7.17 0.44
N ARG A 33 1.24 7.59 -0.24
CA ARG A 33 1.13 7.97 -1.65
C ARG A 33 1.03 6.72 -2.50
N PRO A 34 0.23 6.72 -3.58
CA PRO A 34 0.09 5.52 -4.40
C PRO A 34 1.39 5.04 -5.05
N ASP A 35 2.35 5.95 -5.28
CA ASP A 35 3.67 5.63 -5.86
C ASP A 35 4.63 4.96 -4.85
N ASP A 36 4.37 5.11 -3.54
CA ASP A 36 5.15 4.46 -2.49
C ASP A 36 4.72 2.99 -2.26
N ILE A 37 3.65 2.53 -2.93
CA ILE A 37 3.20 1.14 -2.90
C ILE A 37 3.76 0.43 -4.12
N ILE A 38 4.78 -0.39 -3.90
CA ILE A 38 5.45 -1.15 -4.97
C ILE A 38 4.85 -2.55 -5.03
N HIS A 39 4.49 -2.97 -6.24
CA HIS A 39 4.14 -4.36 -6.50
C HIS A 39 5.41 -5.21 -6.53
N ASP A 40 5.56 -6.10 -5.56
CA ASP A 40 6.65 -7.08 -5.45
C ASP A 40 6.08 -8.49 -5.55
N ASP A 41 6.48 -9.24 -6.58
CA ASP A 41 6.01 -10.61 -6.84
C ASP A 41 6.46 -11.60 -5.75
N ASP A 42 7.54 -11.29 -5.01
CA ASP A 42 8.06 -12.10 -3.91
C ASP A 42 7.45 -11.72 -2.54
N SER A 43 6.55 -10.73 -2.50
CA SER A 43 5.90 -10.29 -1.27
C SER A 43 5.01 -11.39 -0.67
N THR A 44 5.11 -11.59 0.64
CA THR A 44 4.21 -12.48 1.40
C THR A 44 2.81 -11.89 1.56
N GLN A 45 2.62 -10.61 1.25
CA GLN A 45 1.33 -9.92 1.34
C GLN A 45 0.73 -9.77 -0.05
N SER A 46 -0.44 -10.38 -0.25
CA SER A 46 -1.25 -10.23 -1.45
C SER A 46 -2.45 -9.32 -1.22
N ALA A 47 -2.83 -8.55 -2.24
CA ALA A 47 -4.06 -7.76 -2.25
C ALA A 47 -4.86 -8.06 -3.53
N LYS A 48 -6.17 -7.87 -3.48
CA LYS A 48 -7.06 -8.12 -4.62
C LYS A 48 -7.21 -6.85 -5.46
N VAL A 49 -6.94 -6.95 -6.76
CA VAL A 49 -7.26 -5.86 -7.69
C VAL A 49 -8.78 -5.74 -7.83
N VAL A 50 -9.34 -4.60 -7.41
CA VAL A 50 -10.78 -4.32 -7.53
C VAL A 50 -11.09 -3.36 -8.69
N GLU A 51 -10.19 -2.42 -8.97
CA GLU A 51 -10.34 -1.49 -10.09
C GLU A 51 -8.97 -1.20 -10.73
N LYS A 52 -8.99 -0.88 -12.02
CA LYS A 52 -7.81 -0.50 -12.81
C LYS A 52 -8.15 0.73 -13.65
N PHE A 53 -7.41 1.80 -13.44
CA PHE A 53 -7.55 3.04 -14.20
C PHE A 53 -6.32 3.24 -15.08
N PHE A 54 -6.55 3.58 -16.35
CA PHE A 54 -5.49 3.96 -17.28
C PHE A 54 -5.28 5.47 -17.22
N HIS A 55 -4.06 5.91 -16.93
CA HIS A 55 -3.69 7.32 -16.81
C HIS A 55 -2.48 7.64 -17.69
N GLY A 56 -2.66 7.54 -19.01
CA GLY A 56 -1.61 7.85 -19.98
C GLY A 56 -0.55 6.75 -20.06
N SER A 57 0.65 6.99 -19.55
CA SER A 57 1.71 5.99 -19.49
C SER A 57 1.59 5.04 -18.30
N ASP A 58 0.67 5.28 -17.38
CA ASP A 58 0.65 4.63 -16.08
C ASP A 58 -0.69 3.96 -15.79
N PHE A 59 -0.65 2.93 -14.95
CA PHE A 59 -1.83 2.29 -14.41
C PHE A 59 -1.95 2.61 -12.92
N LEU A 60 -3.13 3.08 -12.53
CA LEU A 60 -3.52 3.22 -11.14
C LEU A 60 -4.41 2.04 -10.78
N TYR A 61 -3.93 1.18 -9.90
CA TYR A 61 -4.68 0.06 -9.37
C TYR A 61 -5.31 0.45 -8.04
N LYS A 62 -6.56 0.03 -7.85
CA LYS A 62 -7.18 -0.01 -6.54
C LYS A 62 -7.11 -1.43 -6.03
N LEU A 63 -6.48 -1.60 -4.88
CA LEU A 63 -6.23 -2.88 -4.24
C LEU A 63 -7.06 -2.97 -2.96
N GLU A 64 -7.79 -4.06 -2.79
CA GLU A 64 -8.47 -4.44 -1.56
C GLU A 64 -7.53 -5.33 -0.73
N LEU A 65 -7.21 -4.88 0.47
CA LEU A 65 -6.40 -5.60 1.45
C LEU A 65 -7.23 -6.69 2.15
N ASN A 66 -6.55 -7.60 2.86
CA ASN A 66 -7.19 -8.74 3.53
C ASN A 66 -8.23 -8.35 4.60
N ASP A 67 -8.14 -7.13 5.11
CA ASP A 67 -9.08 -6.57 6.09
C ASP A 67 -10.19 -5.72 5.45
N GLY A 68 -10.27 -5.69 4.12
CA GLY A 68 -11.27 -4.96 3.34
C GLY A 68 -10.95 -3.47 3.11
N GLN A 69 -9.81 -2.97 3.59
CA GLN A 69 -9.39 -1.61 3.27
C GLN A 69 -8.94 -1.50 1.81
N ASN A 70 -9.18 -0.33 1.21
CA ASN A 70 -8.77 -0.07 -0.17
C ASN A 70 -7.57 0.89 -0.20
N VAL A 71 -6.54 0.50 -0.94
CA VAL A 71 -5.36 1.34 -1.21
C VAL A 71 -5.19 1.55 -2.71
N LEU A 72 -4.49 2.61 -3.07
CA LEU A 72 -4.15 2.92 -4.46
C LEU A 72 -2.67 2.64 -4.69
N CYS A 73 -2.33 2.02 -5.80
CA CYS A 73 -0.96 1.69 -6.20
C CYS A 73 -0.72 2.18 -7.64
N PHE A 74 0.32 2.99 -7.84
CA PHE A 74 0.82 3.31 -9.17
C PHE A 74 1.83 2.24 -9.59
N THR A 75 1.65 1.70 -10.79
CA THR A 75 2.67 0.84 -11.41
C THR A 75 3.17 1.53 -12.67
N PRO A 76 4.49 1.74 -12.84
CA PRO A 76 5.02 2.17 -14.11
C PRO A 76 4.71 1.12 -15.18
N SER A 77 4.34 1.56 -16.38
CA SER A 77 4.02 0.66 -17.52
C SER A 77 5.14 -0.31 -17.90
N HIS A 78 6.39 -0.05 -17.48
CA HIS A 78 7.54 -0.89 -17.76
C HIS A 78 7.69 -2.11 -16.84
N HIS A 79 6.81 -2.33 -15.86
CA HIS A 79 6.58 -3.68 -15.33
C HIS A 79 5.70 -4.45 -16.32
N ASP A 80 6.34 -4.89 -17.40
CA ASP A 80 5.78 -5.80 -18.40
C ASP A 80 5.66 -7.18 -17.75
N HIS A 81 4.49 -7.49 -17.22
CA HIS A 81 4.18 -8.86 -16.84
C HIS A 81 4.08 -9.65 -18.15
N SER A 82 4.98 -10.61 -18.35
CA SER A 82 4.84 -11.56 -19.45
C SER A 82 3.45 -12.17 -19.35
N ILE A 83 2.58 -11.85 -20.31
CA ILE A 83 1.34 -12.57 -20.51
C ILE A 83 1.78 -14.00 -20.85
N MET A 84 1.75 -14.91 -19.86
CA MET A 84 1.89 -16.32 -20.15
C MET A 84 0.72 -16.71 -21.05
N ARG A 85 1.10 -17.18 -22.23
CA ARG A 85 0.25 -17.61 -23.32
C ARG A 85 -0.45 -18.93 -23.01
#